data_AF-A0A968IXF8-F1
#
_entry.id   AF-A0A968IXF8-F1
#
_cell.length_a   1.000
_cell.length_b   1.000
_cell.length_c   1.000
_cell.angle_alpha   90.00
_cell.angle_beta   90.00
_cell.angle_gamma   90.00
#
_symmetry.space_group_name_H-M   'P 1'
#
loop_
_entity.id
_entity.type
_entity.pdbx_description
1 polymer ?
#
loop_
_entity_poly.entity_id
_entity_poly.type
_entity_poly.pdbx_seq_one_letter_code
_entity_poly.pdbx_strand_id
1 'polypeptide(L)' 'MGYLDRSFDERAQNFRALFQATDQAIARGDNQQLAVTLAAIVALGKSSPFHDLTDLGKVQAALADPNHVWEL' A
#
# COMPACT_ATOMS: atom_id res chain seq x y z
N MET A 1 9.68 0.41 -15.87
CA MET A 1 10.33 -0.06 -14.62
C MET A 1 10.16 0.91 -13.46
N GLY A 2 10.27 2.24 -13.61
CA GLY A 2 10.29 3.17 -12.45
C GLY A 2 9.06 3.26 -11.54
N TYR A 3 7.83 3.02 -12.02
CA TYR A 3 6.62 3.14 -11.16
C TYR A 3 6.48 1.94 -10.20
N LEU A 4 6.73 0.73 -10.71
CA LEU A 4 6.67 -0.51 -9.93
C LEU A 4 7.70 -0.48 -8.78
N ASP A 5 8.97 -0.18 -9.11
CA ASP A 5 10.03 -0.09 -8.11
C ASP A 5 9.70 0.96 -7.04
N ARG A 6 9.15 2.11 -7.44
CA ARG A 6 8.72 3.16 -6.50
C ARG A 6 7.58 2.70 -5.59
N SER A 7 6.57 2.00 -6.11
CA SER A 7 5.47 1.46 -5.29
C SER A 7 5.96 0.43 -4.28
N PHE A 8 6.95 -0.41 -4.65
CA PHE A 8 7.59 -1.33 -3.71
C PHE A 8 8.40 -0.60 -2.64
N ASP A 9 9.17 0.43 -3.02
CA ASP A 9 9.93 1.26 -2.08
C ASP A 9 9.01 1.99 -1.09
N GLU A 10 7.92 2.59 -1.56
CA GLU A 10 6.91 3.25 -0.72
C GLU A 10 6.27 2.27 0.25
N ARG A 11 5.92 1.07 -0.22
CA ARG A 11 5.38 0.01 0.64
C ARG A 11 6.39 -0.42 1.71
N ALA A 12 7.66 -0.56 1.36
CA ALA A 12 8.73 -0.89 2.31
C ALA A 12 8.92 0.22 3.36
N GLN A 13 8.85 1.49 2.96
CA GLN A 13 8.90 2.63 3.86
C GLN A 13 7.70 2.65 4.82
N ASN A 14 6.50 2.39 4.31
CA ASN A 14 5.28 2.31 5.13
C ASN A 14 5.36 1.20 6.19
N PHE A 15 5.85 0.01 5.83
CA PHE A 15 6.08 -1.06 6.81
C PHE A 15 7.11 -0.65 7.88
N ARG A 16 8.24 -0.05 7.49
CA ARG A 16 9.25 0.43 8.46
C ARG A 16 8.66 1.44 9.44
N ALA A 17 7.89 2.41 8.95
CA ALA A 17 7.24 3.41 9.79
C ALA A 17 6.24 2.78 10.78
N LEU A 18 5.44 1.82 10.31
CA LEU A 18 4.49 1.10 11.16
C LEU A 18 5.20 0.28 12.25
N PHE A 19 6.30 -0.42 11.92
CA PHE A 19 7.07 -1.16 12.92
C PHE A 19 7.71 -0.23 13.96
N GLN A 20 8.29 0.90 13.54
CA GLN A 20 8.81 1.90 14.48
C GLN A 20 7.72 2.45 15.40
N ALA A 21 6.51 2.69 14.90
CA ALA A 21 5.39 3.14 15.72
C ALA A 21 4.93 2.06 16.72
N THR A 22 4.94 0.79 16.31
CA THR A 22 4.70 -0.37 17.20
C THR A 22 5.73 -0.41 18.33
N ASP A 23 7.02 -0.28 18.01
CA ASP A 23 8.11 -0.28 19.01
C ASP A 23 7.94 0.86 20.02
N GLN A 24 7.57 2.05 19.56
CA GLN A 24 7.28 3.20 20.42
C GLN A 24 6.06 2.96 21.32
N ALA A 25 5.00 2.34 20.79
CA ALA A 25 3.80 2.01 21.55
C ALA A 25 4.12 1.00 22.67
N ILE A 26 4.91 -0.03 22.36
CA ILE A 26 5.39 -1.01 23.35
C ILE A 26 6.21 -0.31 24.44
N ALA A 27 7.19 0.53 24.05
CA ALA A 27 8.05 1.22 25.00
C ALA A 27 7.28 2.16 25.95
N ARG A 28 6.14 2.69 25.51
CA ARG A 28 5.28 3.60 26.29
C ARG A 28 4.17 2.88 27.05
N GLY A 29 3.98 1.57 26.85
CA GLY A 29 2.82 0.84 27.37
C GLY A 29 1.48 1.31 26.77
N ASP A 30 1.52 1.92 25.59
CA ASP A 30 0.34 2.47 24.91
C ASP A 30 -0.35 1.36 24.10
N ASN A 31 -1.23 0.62 24.78
CA ASN A 31 -1.97 -0.49 24.19
C ASN A 31 -2.93 -0.05 23.08
N GLN A 32 -3.40 1.21 23.09
CA GLN A 32 -4.28 1.73 22.05
C GLN A 32 -3.50 1.94 20.76
N GLN A 33 -2.35 2.61 20.84
CA GLN A 33 -1.47 2.81 19.69
C GLN A 33 -0.93 1.47 19.16
N LEU A 34 -0.65 0.52 20.04
CA LEU A 34 -0.23 -0.83 19.67
C LEU A 34 -1.32 -1.55 18.86
N ALA A 35 -2.58 -1.51 19.31
CA ALA A 35 -3.69 -2.14 18.58
C ALA A 35 -3.89 -1.50 17.19
N VAL A 36 -3.82 -0.18 17.09
CA VAL A 36 -3.97 0.56 15.83
C VAL A 36 -2.84 0.21 14.85
N THR A 37 -1.59 0.23 15.30
CA THR A 37 -0.42 -0.05 14.45
C THR A 37 -0.41 -1.49 13.95
N LEU A 38 -0.74 -2.46 14.80
CA LEU A 38 -0.87 -3.87 14.40
C LEU A 38 -2.00 -4.08 13.38
N ALA A 39 -3.16 -3.45 13.58
CA ALA A 39 -4.26 -3.52 12.63
C ALA A 39 -3.86 -2.95 11.26
N ALA A 40 -3.13 -1.83 11.23
CA ALA A 40 -2.62 -1.23 10.01
C ALA A 40 -1.61 -2.13 9.28
N ILE A 41 -0.70 -2.80 10.01
CA ILE A 41 0.25 -3.77 9.45
C ILE A 41 -0.50 -4.93 8.77
N VAL A 42 -1.51 -5.49 9.44
CA VAL A 42 -2.33 -6.57 8.88
C VAL A 42 -3.09 -6.10 7.65
N ALA A 43 -3.68 -4.90 7.68
CA ALA A 43 -4.38 -4.33 6.53
C ALA A 43 -3.44 -4.16 5.32
N LEU A 44 -2.23 -3.63 5.53
CA LEU A 44 -1.22 -3.45 4.48
C LEU A 44 -0.64 -4.79 3.99
N GLY A 45 -0.58 -5.80 4.85
CA GLY A 45 -0.21 -7.17 4.47
C GLY A 45 -1.27 -7.84 3.60
N LYS A 46 -2.55 -7.53 3.84
CA LYS A 46 -3.69 -8.02 3.04
C LYS A 46 -3.81 -7.30 1.69
N SER A 47 -3.32 -6.08 1.56
CA SER A 47 -3.30 -5.40 0.26
C SER A 47 -2.25 -6.05 -0.66
N SER A 48 -2.68 -6.44 -1.86
CA SER A 48 -1.77 -7.02 -2.85
C SER A 48 -0.87 -5.91 -3.41
N PRO A 49 0.47 -6.09 -3.44
CA PRO A 49 1.37 -5.15 -4.10
C PRO A 49 1.15 -5.10 -5.62
N PHE A 50 0.41 -6.07 -6.16
CA PHE A 50 0.03 -6.13 -7.56
C PHE A 50 -1.39 -5.62 -7.81
N HIS A 51 -2.10 -5.14 -6.79
CA HIS A 51 -3.40 -4.50 -7.01
C HIS A 51 -3.25 -3.35 -8.00
N ASP A 52 -2.25 -2.50 -7.82
CA ASP A 52 -1.96 -1.36 -8.70
C ASP A 52 -1.41 -1.80 -10.08
N LEU A 53 -0.73 -2.96 -10.15
CA LEU A 53 -0.35 -3.57 -11.44
C LEU A 53 -1.55 -4.08 -12.23
N THR A 54 -2.56 -4.59 -11.54
CA THR A 54 -3.81 -5.02 -12.17
C THR A 54 -4.48 -3.83 -12.84
N ASP A 55 -4.39 -2.64 -12.23
CA ASP A 55 -4.88 -1.40 -12.83
C ASP A 55 -4.02 -0.92 -14.00
N LEU A 56 -2.69 -1.11 -14.01
CA LEU A 56 -1.88 -0.82 -15.20
C LEU A 56 -2.26 -1.69 -16.42
N GLY A 57 -2.57 -2.96 -16.21
CA GLY A 57 -3.09 -3.84 -17.26
C GLY A 57 -4.46 -3.38 -17.79
N LYS A 58 -5.34 -2.93 -16.89
CA LYS A 58 -6.63 -2.32 -17.25
C LYS A 58 -6.47 -0.99 -17.97
N VAL A 59 -5.54 -0.14 -17.54
CA VAL A 59 -5.23 1.15 -18.18
C VAL A 59 -4.64 0.92 -19.57
N GLN A 60 -3.76 -0.06 -19.74
CA GLN A 60 -3.27 -0.44 -21.08
C GLN A 60 -4.40 -0.97 -21.97
N ALA A 61 -5.29 -1.80 -21.43
CA ALA A 61 -6.45 -2.30 -22.16
C ALA A 61 -7.44 -1.17 -22.54
N ALA A 62 -7.65 -0.22 -21.64
CA ALA A 62 -8.47 0.98 -21.87
C ALA A 62 -7.83 1.94 -22.88
N LEU A 63 -6.50 2.08 -22.87
CA LEU A 63 -5.75 2.84 -23.89
C LEU A 63 -5.77 2.15 -25.26
N ALA A 64 -5.86 0.82 -25.28
CA ALA A 64 -5.98 0.02 -26.51
C ALA A 64 -7.40 -0.02 -27.07
N ASP A 65 -8.41 0.42 -26.31
CA ASP A 65 -9.80 0.51 -26.73
C ASP A 65 -10.12 1.95 -27.21
N PRO A 66 -10.31 2.17 -28.53
CA PRO A 66 -10.61 3.49 -29.09
C PRO A 66 -11.95 4.07 -28.62
N ASN A 67 -12.84 3.23 -28.10
CA ASN A 67 -14.17 3.63 -27.65
C ASN A 67 -14.24 3.79 -26.12
N HIS A 68 -13.10 3.69 -25.41
CA HIS A 68 -13.09 3.82 -23.97
C HIS A 68 -13.47 5.25 -23.54
N VAL A 69 -14.56 5.37 -22.80
CA VAL A 69 -15.03 6.64 -22.23
C VAL A 69 -14.46 6.76 -20.83
N TRP A 70 -13.56 7.72 -20.64
CA TRP A 70 -13.02 8.05 -19.33
C TRP A 70 -14.01 8.95 -18.59
N GLU A 71 -14.64 8.44 -17.53
CA GLU A 71 -15.38 9.29 -16.60
C GLU A 71 -14.40 9.99 -15.64
N LEU A 72 -14.57 11.30 -15.49
CA LEU A 72 -13.69 12.21 -14.75
C LEU A 72 -14.01 12.25 -13.26
#